data_AF-A0A1I5S9B9-F1
#
_entry.id   AF-A0A1I5S9B9-F1
#
_cell.length_a   1.000
_cell.length_b   1.000
_cell.length_c   1.000
_cell.angle_alpha   90.00
_cell.angle_beta   90.00
_cell.angle_gamma   90.00
#
_symmetry.space_group_name_H-M   'P 1'
#
loop_
_entity.id
_entity.type
_entity.pdbx_description
1 polymer ?
#
loop_
_entity_poly.entity_id
_entity_poly.type
_entity_poly.pdbx_seq_one_letter_code
_entity_poly.pdbx_strand_id
1 'polypeptide(L)'
;MADAYRSARTGQPTGRRDRILEEQRLWLARRNACGGTRSCLADAMRTRIAQLSFAPADGLTGLYCADRKVMSVEEIGETLRFDFMFFSGDHACATPVLEAVKTGTRWIASNADCRLVLTLEGSDIIVRSESPAACKAAYCGARAQIGEFRMPLSARVPEVRQPFVGGIGERPC
;
A
#
# COMPACT_ATOMS: atom_id res chain seq x y z
N MET A 1 -18.27 13.77 2.32
CA MET A 1 -17.55 13.16 1.17
C MET A 1 -17.01 14.21 0.22
N ALA A 2 -17.86 15.09 -0.33
CA ALA A 2 -17.40 16.15 -1.24
C ALA A 2 -16.32 17.06 -0.61
N ASP A 3 -16.44 17.38 0.68
CA ASP A 3 -15.42 18.14 1.42
C ASP A 3 -14.08 17.40 1.50
N ALA A 4 -14.08 16.14 1.92
CA ALA A 4 -12.86 15.32 1.98
C ALA A 4 -12.18 15.23 0.61
N TYR A 5 -12.95 15.11 -0.48
CA TYR A 5 -12.42 15.11 -1.84
C TYR A 5 -11.81 16.46 -2.25
N ARG A 6 -12.48 17.57 -1.91
CA ARG A 6 -11.94 18.92 -2.14
C ARG A 6 -10.64 19.10 -1.36
N SER A 7 -10.66 18.82 -0.06
CA SER A 7 -9.49 18.94 0.82
C SER A 7 -8.31 18.11 0.34
N ALA A 8 -8.54 16.86 -0.10
CA ALA A 8 -7.50 16.00 -0.64
C ALA A 8 -6.82 16.57 -1.91
N ARG A 9 -7.52 17.42 -2.68
CA ARG A 9 -7.00 18.03 -3.93
C ARG A 9 -6.43 19.43 -3.72
N THR A 10 -6.87 20.16 -2.70
CA THR A 10 -6.41 21.52 -2.42
C THR A 10 -4.92 21.52 -2.12
N GLY A 11 -4.17 22.46 -2.73
CA GLY A 11 -2.73 22.61 -2.53
C GLY A 11 -1.85 21.52 -3.16
N GLN A 12 -2.43 20.51 -3.82
CA GLN A 12 -1.67 19.43 -4.45
C GLN A 12 -1.15 19.81 -5.85
N PRO A 13 0.03 19.31 -6.27
CA PRO A 13 0.52 19.44 -7.64
C PRO A 13 -0.45 18.84 -8.67
N THR A 14 -0.42 19.33 -9.92
CA THR A 14 -1.35 18.90 -11.00
C THR A 14 -1.41 17.38 -11.17
N GLY A 15 -0.28 16.69 -11.30
CA GLY A 15 -0.27 15.22 -11.46
C GLY A 15 -0.89 14.47 -10.27
N ARG A 16 -0.77 14.99 -9.04
CA ARG A 16 -1.44 14.41 -7.87
C ARG A 16 -2.94 14.68 -7.88
N ARG A 17 -3.37 15.88 -8.29
CA ARG A 17 -4.79 16.23 -8.44
C ARG A 17 -5.50 15.39 -9.49
N ASP A 18 -4.84 15.11 -10.62
CA ASP A 18 -5.40 14.30 -11.72
C ASP A 18 -5.56 12.83 -11.29
N ARG A 19 -4.57 12.32 -10.57
CA ARG A 19 -4.64 10.98 -9.99
C ARG A 19 -5.76 10.83 -8.96
N ILE A 20 -5.93 11.78 -8.04
CA ILE A 20 -7.04 11.76 -7.07
C ILE A 20 -8.40 11.80 -7.79
N LEU A 21 -8.51 12.53 -8.90
CA LEU A 21 -9.71 12.55 -9.74
C LEU A 21 -9.98 11.19 -10.37
N GLU A 22 -8.97 10.55 -10.95
CA GLU A 22 -9.12 9.24 -11.58
C GLU A 22 -9.51 8.15 -10.57
N GLU A 23 -8.86 8.12 -9.41
CA GLU A 23 -9.24 7.25 -8.30
C GLU A 23 -10.68 7.47 -7.84
N GLN A 24 -11.12 8.73 -7.81
CA GLN A 24 -12.50 9.06 -7.42
C GLN A 24 -13.51 8.53 -8.44
N ARG A 25 -13.20 8.58 -9.75
CA ARG A 25 -14.04 8.00 -10.81
C ARG A 25 -14.14 6.49 -10.68
N LEU A 26 -13.00 5.81 -10.51
CA LEU A 26 -12.95 4.36 -10.32
C LEU A 26 -13.70 3.93 -9.04
N TRP A 27 -13.56 4.68 -7.96
CA TRP A 27 -14.33 4.43 -6.73
C TRP A 27 -15.84 4.63 -6.95
N LEU A 28 -16.26 5.69 -7.67
CA LEU A 28 -17.67 5.91 -7.99
C LEU A 28 -18.27 4.75 -8.80
N ALA A 29 -17.51 4.22 -9.77
CA ALA A 29 -17.93 3.04 -10.53
C ALA A 29 -18.15 1.82 -9.62
N ARG A 30 -17.22 1.54 -8.69
CA ARG A 30 -17.38 0.46 -7.70
C ARG A 30 -18.55 0.70 -6.75
N ARG A 31 -18.71 1.92 -6.23
CA ARG A 31 -19.82 2.31 -5.35
C ARG A 31 -21.17 2.10 -6.03
N ASN A 32 -21.27 2.34 -7.33
CA ASN A 32 -22.53 2.14 -8.07
C ASN A 32 -23.00 0.67 -8.05
N ALA A 33 -22.11 -0.31 -7.82
CA ALA A 33 -22.51 -1.70 -7.60
C ALA A 33 -23.36 -1.91 -6.33
N CYS A 34 -23.31 -0.97 -5.37
CA CYS A 34 -24.21 -0.99 -4.20
C CYS A 34 -25.68 -0.73 -4.56
N GLY A 35 -25.98 -0.18 -5.75
CA GLY A 35 -27.32 0.27 -6.11
C GLY A 35 -27.91 1.23 -5.08
N GLY A 36 -29.10 0.88 -4.55
CA GLY A 36 -29.79 1.64 -3.49
C GLY A 36 -29.54 1.15 -2.06
N THR A 37 -28.68 0.15 -1.86
CA THR A 37 -28.47 -0.48 -0.55
C THR A 37 -27.79 0.49 0.42
N ARG A 38 -28.54 0.98 1.42
CA ARG A 38 -28.09 2.05 2.31
C ARG A 38 -26.82 1.71 3.11
N SER A 39 -26.73 0.50 3.66
CA SER A 39 -25.54 0.06 4.42
C SER A 39 -24.29 0.01 3.53
N CYS A 40 -24.39 -0.60 2.35
CA CYS A 40 -23.31 -0.66 1.37
C CYS A 40 -22.82 0.74 0.97
N LEU A 41 -23.75 1.66 0.68
CA LEU A 41 -23.42 3.05 0.34
C LEU A 41 -22.75 3.77 1.51
N ALA A 42 -23.26 3.59 2.73
CA ALA A 42 -22.70 4.21 3.93
C ALA A 42 -21.27 3.73 4.21
N ASP A 43 -21.03 2.42 4.12
CA ASP A 43 -19.71 1.84 4.34
C ASP A 43 -18.73 2.26 3.24
N ALA A 44 -19.14 2.19 1.97
CA ALA A 44 -18.33 2.66 0.84
C ALA A 44 -17.94 4.14 0.98
N MET A 45 -18.88 4.99 1.43
CA MET A 45 -18.61 6.40 1.69
C MET A 45 -17.67 6.62 2.88
N ARG A 46 -17.86 5.88 3.99
CA ARG A 46 -17.01 5.99 5.18
C ARG A 46 -15.57 5.61 4.85
N THR A 47 -15.37 4.48 4.17
CA THR A 47 -14.06 4.03 3.69
C THR A 47 -13.41 5.06 2.77
N ARG A 48 -14.17 5.64 1.83
CA ARG A 48 -13.61 6.64 0.91
C ARG A 48 -13.26 7.94 1.60
N ILE A 49 -14.06 8.39 2.57
CA ILE A 49 -13.73 9.57 3.37
C ILE A 49 -12.43 9.33 4.12
N ALA A 50 -12.25 8.17 4.76
CA ALA A 50 -10.98 7.83 5.42
C ALA A 50 -9.80 7.85 4.44
N GLN A 51 -9.95 7.28 3.25
CA GLN A 51 -8.93 7.31 2.18
C GLN A 51 -8.57 8.73 1.73
N LEU A 52 -9.57 9.60 1.53
CA LEU A 52 -9.37 10.97 1.06
C LEU A 52 -8.80 11.88 2.15
N SER A 53 -9.22 11.68 3.40
CA SER A 53 -8.69 12.39 4.55
C SER A 53 -7.27 11.96 4.91
N PHE A 54 -6.84 10.79 4.42
CA PHE A 54 -5.46 10.35 4.51
C PHE A 54 -4.58 11.08 3.49
N ALA A 55 -4.22 12.31 3.80
CA ALA A 55 -3.03 12.91 3.22
C ALA A 55 -1.82 12.29 3.93
N PRO A 56 -0.82 11.74 3.21
CA PRO A 56 0.45 11.41 3.84
C PRO A 56 1.18 12.72 4.12
N ALA A 57 0.66 13.54 5.04
CA ALA A 57 1.38 14.69 5.57
C ALA A 57 2.69 14.23 6.25
N ASP A 58 2.70 12.98 6.71
CA ASP A 58 3.82 12.30 7.37
C ASP A 58 4.52 11.26 6.46
N GLY A 59 4.31 11.31 5.14
CA GLY A 59 4.90 10.34 4.21
C GLY A 59 4.29 8.93 4.31
N LEU A 60 4.99 7.94 3.76
CA LEU A 60 4.57 6.54 3.73
C LEU A 60 4.87 5.77 5.03
N THR A 61 5.60 6.36 5.96
CA THR A 61 6.01 5.70 7.20
C THR A 61 4.81 5.19 8.00
N GLY A 62 4.71 3.88 8.24
CA GLY A 62 3.62 3.27 9.00
C GLY A 62 3.53 1.76 8.84
N LEU A 63 2.71 1.14 9.69
CA LEU A 63 2.27 -0.24 9.56
C LEU A 63 0.95 -0.25 8.79
N TYR A 64 0.81 -1.14 7.82
CA TYR A 64 -0.38 -1.31 7.00
C TYR A 64 -0.90 -2.75 7.12
N CYS A 65 -2.18 -2.89 7.44
CA CYS A 65 -2.85 -4.16 7.67
C CYS A 65 -4.11 -4.25 6.80
N ALA A 66 -4.14 -5.18 5.85
CA ALA A 66 -5.29 -5.39 4.98
C ALA A 66 -5.51 -6.88 4.69
N ASP A 67 -6.69 -7.39 5.03
CA ASP A 67 -7.03 -8.81 4.91
C ASP A 67 -5.94 -9.70 5.55
N ARG A 68 -5.39 -10.64 4.78
CA ARG A 68 -4.25 -11.50 5.16
C ARG A 68 -2.91 -10.94 4.66
N LYS A 69 -2.72 -9.62 4.77
CA LYS A 69 -1.49 -8.93 4.36
C LYS A 69 -1.05 -7.93 5.42
N VAL A 70 0.26 -7.87 5.61
CA VAL A 70 0.94 -6.91 6.48
C VAL A 70 2.04 -6.27 5.67
N MET A 71 2.22 -4.95 5.81
CA MET A 71 3.34 -4.23 5.23
C MET A 71 3.82 -3.18 6.21
N SER A 72 5.11 -3.13 6.45
CA SER A 72 5.73 -2.01 7.16
C SER A 72 6.52 -1.17 6.21
N VAL A 73 6.43 0.15 6.37
CA VAL A 73 7.16 1.12 5.55
C VAL A 73 7.74 2.19 6.46
N GLU A 74 8.97 2.61 6.21
CA GLU A 74 9.60 3.77 6.84
C GLU A 74 10.36 4.55 5.77
N GLU A 75 10.00 5.81 5.58
CA GLU A 75 10.71 6.74 4.70
C GLU A 75 11.83 7.43 5.47
N ILE A 76 13.04 7.36 4.93
CA ILE A 76 14.27 7.97 5.47
C ILE A 76 14.96 8.73 4.34
N GLY A 77 14.57 10.00 4.14
CA GLY A 77 15.10 10.82 3.05
C GLY A 77 14.75 10.24 1.67
N GLU A 78 15.77 9.83 0.91
CA GLU A 78 15.60 9.16 -0.39
C GLU A 78 15.54 7.63 -0.31
N THR A 79 15.67 7.08 0.89
CA THR A 79 15.57 5.64 1.14
C THR A 79 14.20 5.30 1.71
N LEU A 80 13.69 4.14 1.36
CA LEU A 80 12.48 3.56 1.91
C LEU A 80 12.81 2.16 2.44
N ARG A 81 12.65 1.96 3.75
CA ARG A 81 12.73 0.64 4.37
C ARG A 81 11.33 0.03 4.33
N PHE A 82 11.22 -1.22 3.91
CA PHE A 82 9.95 -1.91 3.94
C PHE A 82 10.10 -3.42 4.06
N ASP A 83 9.08 -4.06 4.59
CA ASP A 83 8.85 -5.49 4.46
C ASP A 83 7.37 -5.72 4.20
N PHE A 84 7.03 -6.91 3.72
CA PHE A 84 5.63 -7.32 3.63
C PHE A 84 5.49 -8.82 3.83
N MET A 85 4.32 -9.21 4.33
CA MET A 85 3.87 -10.57 4.47
C MET A 85 2.50 -10.70 3.83
N PHE A 86 2.25 -11.80 3.16
CA PHE A 86 0.92 -12.20 2.76
C PHE A 86 0.73 -13.69 2.93
N PHE A 87 -0.52 -14.09 3.15
CA PHE A 87 -0.87 -15.50 3.22
C PHE A 87 -1.49 -15.98 1.91
N SER A 88 -1.12 -17.18 1.51
CA SER A 88 -1.70 -17.94 0.41
C SER A 88 -2.11 -19.31 0.94
N GLY A 89 -3.41 -19.48 1.22
CA GLY A 89 -3.91 -20.64 1.97
C GLY A 89 -3.35 -20.66 3.40
N ASP A 90 -2.75 -21.79 3.80
CA ASP A 90 -2.13 -21.95 5.12
C ASP A 90 -0.66 -21.52 5.19
N HIS A 91 -0.13 -20.97 4.09
CA HIS A 91 1.27 -20.58 4.00
C HIS A 91 1.41 -19.07 4.02
N ALA A 92 2.40 -18.58 4.75
CA ALA A 92 2.86 -17.20 4.68
C ALA A 92 4.07 -17.10 3.75
N CYS A 93 4.11 -16.08 2.90
CA CYS A 93 5.36 -15.57 2.34
C CYS A 93 5.64 -14.20 2.94
N ALA A 94 6.88 -13.99 3.38
CA ALA A 94 7.33 -12.72 3.91
C ALA A 94 8.73 -12.38 3.40
N THR A 95 9.03 -11.09 3.32
CA THR A 95 10.39 -10.59 3.07
C THR A 95 11.08 -10.24 4.39
N PRO A 96 12.42 -10.22 4.46
CA PRO A 96 13.11 -9.44 5.47
C PRO A 96 12.83 -7.94 5.26
N VAL A 97 13.33 -7.09 6.16
CA VAL A 97 13.38 -5.64 5.91
C VAL A 97 14.32 -5.38 4.73
N LEU A 98 13.78 -4.76 3.69
CA LEU A 98 14.47 -4.37 2.48
C LEU A 98 14.69 -2.87 2.49
N GLU A 99 15.81 -2.44 1.93
CA GLU A 99 16.08 -1.03 1.65
C GLU A 99 15.89 -0.78 0.16
N ALA A 100 15.08 0.23 -0.15
CA ALA A 100 14.84 0.69 -1.49
C ALA A 100 15.29 2.14 -1.67
N VAL A 101 15.96 2.42 -2.78
CA VAL A 101 16.41 3.78 -3.12
C VAL A 101 15.41 4.40 -4.08
N LYS A 102 15.07 5.67 -3.84
CA LYS A 102 14.17 6.43 -4.70
C LYS A 102 14.83 6.68 -6.07
N THR A 103 14.07 6.47 -7.14
CA THR A 103 14.49 6.73 -8.52
C THR A 103 13.30 7.34 -9.26
N GLY A 104 13.22 8.68 -9.29
CA GLY A 104 12.03 9.38 -9.78
C GLY A 104 10.83 9.16 -8.86
N THR A 105 9.77 8.54 -9.37
CA THR A 105 8.52 8.27 -8.63
C THR A 105 8.41 6.84 -8.08
N ARG A 106 9.48 6.06 -8.15
CA ARG A 106 9.54 4.67 -7.70
C ARG A 106 10.66 4.49 -6.68
N TRP A 107 10.56 3.45 -5.86
CA TRP A 107 11.61 2.99 -4.96
C TRP A 107 12.02 1.59 -5.38
N ILE A 108 13.32 1.33 -5.44
CA ILE A 108 13.85 0.08 -5.97
C ILE A 108 14.68 -0.61 -4.88
N ALA A 109 14.23 -1.78 -4.45
CA ALA A 109 15.00 -2.69 -3.62
C ALA A 109 15.62 -3.78 -4.49
N SER A 110 16.89 -4.07 -4.25
CA SER A 110 17.60 -5.18 -4.92
C SER A 110 18.29 -6.03 -3.86
N ASN A 111 18.09 -7.34 -3.93
CA ASN A 111 18.82 -8.33 -3.13
C ASN A 111 19.27 -9.46 -4.07
N ALA A 112 20.57 -9.53 -4.34
CA ALA A 112 21.13 -10.37 -5.40
C ALA A 112 20.33 -10.19 -6.71
N ASP A 113 19.83 -11.28 -7.28
CA ASP A 113 19.05 -11.27 -8.52
C ASP A 113 17.57 -10.88 -8.33
N CYS A 114 17.11 -10.73 -7.09
CA CYS A 114 15.74 -10.27 -6.82
C CYS A 114 15.67 -8.75 -6.82
N ARG A 115 14.82 -8.22 -7.72
CA ARG A 115 14.50 -6.79 -7.83
C ARG A 115 13.02 -6.56 -7.60
N LEU A 116 12.73 -5.73 -6.61
CA LEU A 116 11.39 -5.27 -6.25
C LEU A 116 11.28 -3.77 -6.48
N VAL A 117 10.20 -3.37 -7.15
CA VAL A 117 9.89 -1.97 -7.41
C VAL A 117 8.62 -1.61 -6.66
N LEU A 118 8.77 -0.67 -5.74
CA LEU A 118 7.66 -0.06 -5.03
C LEU A 118 7.24 1.22 -5.76
N THR A 119 5.95 1.33 -6.03
CA THR A 119 5.31 2.50 -6.60
C THR A 119 4.07 2.83 -5.80
N LEU A 120 3.75 4.11 -5.71
CA LEU A 120 2.39 4.51 -5.37
C LEU A 120 1.58 4.45 -6.66
N GLU A 121 0.45 3.73 -6.66
CA GLU A 121 -0.54 3.77 -7.75
C GLU A 121 -1.94 3.97 -7.19
N GLY A 122 -2.65 4.99 -7.64
CA GLY A 122 -3.90 5.36 -7.02
C GLY A 122 -3.79 5.59 -5.49
N SER A 123 -4.66 4.92 -4.76
CA SER A 123 -4.68 4.88 -3.29
C SER A 123 -3.89 3.71 -2.70
N ASP A 124 -3.04 3.05 -3.49
CA ASP A 124 -2.33 1.84 -3.10
C ASP A 124 -0.80 2.03 -3.16
N ILE A 125 -0.12 1.34 -2.24
CA ILE A 125 1.28 0.99 -2.34
C ILE A 125 1.35 -0.32 -3.11
N ILE A 126 2.07 -0.33 -4.23
CA ILE A 126 2.26 -1.51 -5.07
C ILE A 126 3.73 -1.89 -5.06
N VAL A 127 4.01 -3.16 -4.76
CA VAL A 127 5.33 -3.76 -4.93
C VAL A 127 5.27 -4.78 -6.05
N ARG A 128 6.04 -4.59 -7.12
CA ARG A 128 6.16 -5.54 -8.23
C ARG A 128 7.54 -6.14 -8.29
N SER A 129 7.63 -7.42 -8.62
CA SER A 129 8.91 -8.03 -8.97
C SER A 129 9.21 -7.86 -10.45
N GLU A 130 10.35 -7.23 -10.75
CA GLU A 130 10.91 -7.23 -12.12
C GLU A 130 11.63 -8.55 -12.44
N SER A 131 11.89 -9.37 -11.42
CA SER A 131 12.59 -10.66 -11.50
C SER A 131 11.84 -11.76 -10.71
N PRO A 132 10.62 -12.17 -11.13
CA PRO A 132 9.72 -12.94 -10.27
C PRO A 132 10.28 -14.30 -9.81
N ALA A 133 11.08 -14.97 -10.64
CA ALA A 133 11.70 -16.25 -10.30
C ALA A 133 12.78 -16.09 -9.20
N ALA A 134 13.62 -15.06 -9.31
CA ALA A 134 14.65 -14.77 -8.32
C ALA A 134 14.03 -14.34 -6.98
N CYS A 135 13.00 -13.50 -6.99
CA CYS A 135 12.32 -13.09 -5.76
C CYS A 135 11.54 -14.23 -5.10
N LYS A 136 10.96 -15.14 -5.91
CA LYS A 136 10.41 -16.39 -5.41
C LYS A 136 11.48 -17.19 -4.66
N ALA A 137 12.64 -17.42 -5.28
CA ALA A 137 13.73 -18.18 -4.66
C ALA A 137 14.27 -17.51 -3.39
N ALA A 138 14.39 -16.19 -3.39
CA ALA A 138 14.95 -15.43 -2.27
C ALA A 138 14.05 -15.39 -1.02
N TYR A 139 12.73 -15.34 -1.18
CA TYR A 139 11.82 -15.05 -0.05
C TYR A 139 10.75 -16.11 0.20
N CYS A 140 10.12 -16.62 -0.86
CA CYS A 140 8.98 -17.54 -0.71
C CYS A 140 9.33 -19.02 -0.93
N GLY A 141 10.51 -19.32 -1.46
CA GLY A 141 10.90 -20.66 -1.90
C GLY A 141 9.93 -21.22 -2.95
N ALA A 142 9.64 -22.53 -2.90
CA ALA A 142 8.74 -23.17 -3.87
C ALA A 142 7.26 -22.72 -3.75
N ARG A 143 6.87 -22.07 -2.65
CA ARG A 143 5.49 -21.99 -2.15
C ARG A 143 4.65 -20.86 -2.74
N ALA A 144 5.27 -19.72 -3.05
CA ALA A 144 4.56 -18.55 -3.59
C ALA A 144 5.48 -17.75 -4.53
N GLN A 145 4.89 -16.88 -5.33
CA GLN A 145 5.62 -15.94 -6.18
C GLN A 145 5.17 -14.52 -5.83
N ILE A 146 6.14 -13.61 -5.70
CA ILE A 146 5.85 -12.18 -5.55
C ILE A 146 5.77 -11.61 -6.97
N GLY A 147 4.58 -11.65 -7.57
CA GLY A 147 4.32 -10.96 -8.84
C GLY A 147 3.99 -9.50 -8.61
N GLU A 148 2.82 -9.27 -8.01
CA GLU A 148 2.35 -7.97 -7.54
C GLU A 148 1.81 -8.12 -6.12
N PHE A 149 2.27 -7.28 -5.20
CA PHE A 149 1.70 -7.08 -3.88
C PHE A 149 1.07 -5.70 -3.83
N ARG A 150 -0.19 -5.63 -3.37
CA ARG A 150 -0.98 -4.40 -3.28
C ARG A 150 -1.43 -4.20 -1.84
N MET A 151 -1.13 -3.02 -1.31
CA MET A 151 -1.51 -2.56 0.02
C MET A 151 -2.21 -1.20 -0.06
N PRO A 152 -3.49 -1.09 0.34
CA PRO A 152 -4.18 0.19 0.36
C PRO A 152 -3.56 1.16 1.37
N LEU A 153 -3.41 2.43 1.02
CA LEU A 153 -2.96 3.47 1.96
C LEU A 153 -3.90 3.62 3.16
N SER A 154 -5.20 3.35 2.98
CA SER A 154 -6.18 3.34 4.08
C SER A 154 -6.03 2.18 5.05
N ALA A 155 -5.16 1.21 4.74
CA ALA A 155 -4.85 0.10 5.64
C ALA A 155 -3.87 0.49 6.74
N ARG A 156 -3.38 1.74 6.76
CA ARG A 156 -2.43 2.20 7.78
C ARG A 156 -3.07 2.15 9.17
N VAL A 157 -2.36 1.54 10.12
CA VAL A 157 -2.71 1.53 11.54
C VAL A 157 -2.33 2.89 12.14
N PRO A 158 -3.29 3.72 12.58
CA PRO A 158 -3.02 5.11 12.97
C PRO A 158 -2.04 5.26 14.15
N GLU A 159 -2.06 4.32 15.10
CA GLU A 159 -1.31 4.40 16.35
C GLU A 159 0.15 3.92 16.21
N VAL A 160 0.47 3.21 15.13
CA VAL A 160 1.80 2.60 14.94
C VAL A 160 2.72 3.56 14.19
N ARG A 161 3.62 4.21 14.94
CA ARG A 161 4.66 5.10 14.39
C ARG A 161 6.01 4.42 14.16
N GLN A 162 6.27 3.30 14.83
CA GLN A 162 7.48 2.50 14.67
C GLN A 162 7.09 1.16 14.03
N PRO A 163 7.14 1.05 12.69
CA PRO A 163 6.49 -0.05 11.99
C PRO A 163 7.31 -1.35 12.00
N PHE A 164 8.53 -1.35 12.53
CA PHE A 164 9.44 -2.52 12.56
C PHE A 164 9.64 -3.14 13.95
N VAL A 165 8.83 -2.77 14.95
CA VAL A 165 8.92 -3.41 16.28
C VAL A 165 8.35 -4.84 16.18
N GLY A 166 9.15 -5.83 16.59
CA GLY A 166 8.77 -7.25 16.55
C GLY A 166 8.87 -7.91 15.16
N GLY A 167 8.62 -9.22 15.10
CA GLY A 167 8.53 -9.95 13.84
C GLY A 167 7.32 -9.50 13.02
N ILE A 168 7.41 -9.51 11.68
CA ILE A 168 6.31 -9.03 10.81
C ILE A 168 4.97 -9.75 11.04
N GLY A 169 4.99 -11.02 11.46
CA GLY A 169 3.78 -11.78 11.83
C GLY A 169 3.23 -11.51 13.22
N GLU A 170 3.94 -10.74 14.04
CA GLU A 170 3.60 -10.41 15.44
C GLU A 170 3.17 -8.94 15.60
N ARG A 171 3.28 -8.15 14.52
CA ARG A 171 2.93 -6.73 14.54
C ARG A 171 1.41 -6.58 14.74
N PRO A 172 0.97 -5.49 15.41
CA PRO A 172 -0.43 -5.28 15.78
C PRO A 172 -1.30 -4.92 14.57
N CYS A 173 -1.61 -5.96 13.78
CA CYS A 173 -2.78 -6.10 12.94
C CYS A 173 -3.81 -6.98 13.68
#